data_AF-A0A3R6ZSR9-F1
#
_entry.id   AF-A0A3R6ZSR9-F1
#
_cell.length_a   1.000
_cell.length_b   1.000
_cell.length_c   1.000
_cell.angle_alpha   90.00
_cell.angle_beta   90.00
_cell.angle_gamma   90.00
#
_symmetry.space_group_name_H-M   'P 1'
#
loop_
_entity.id
_entity.type
_entity.pdbx_description
1 polymer ?
#
loop_
_entity_poly.entity_id
_entity_poly.type
_entity_poly.pdbx_seq_one_letter_code
_entity_poly.pdbx_strand_id
1 'polypeptide(L)'
;MDFERSNAALNLIHVCSLNTTQPRILCFVNTISPNHDTKARTIKETWGKRCDKLVFMSNVTDDALGAVAIDHVPSDHNHLWQKHKASIEYIWDRYRHEFEWFYKADDDAYVIMENLRAYLRSPEIVMQQDVVPLQLGHRFRLTDDLIEYYVGDRLLLDAYQQRWPHW
;
A
#
# COMPACT_ATOMS: atom_id res chain seq x y z
N MET A 1 -33.48 25.98 -30.84
CA MET A 1 -32.02 26.23 -30.98
C MET A 1 -31.45 26.22 -29.57
N ASP A 2 -31.02 25.05 -29.10
CA ASP A 2 -30.62 24.79 -27.68
C ASP A 2 -29.12 24.44 -27.56
N PHE A 3 -28.39 24.68 -28.65
CA PHE A 3 -26.97 24.33 -28.78
C PHE A 3 -26.07 25.28 -27.98
N GLU A 4 -26.38 26.58 -27.95
CA GLU A 4 -25.58 27.56 -27.22
C GLU A 4 -25.65 27.39 -25.70
N ARG A 5 -26.82 27.00 -25.16
CA ARG A 5 -26.97 26.70 -23.71
C ARG A 5 -26.22 25.44 -23.30
N SER A 6 -26.21 24.41 -24.16
CA SER A 6 -25.45 23.18 -23.92
C SER A 6 -23.94 23.42 -23.91
N ASN A 7 -23.45 24.35 -24.73
CA ASN A 7 -22.01 24.68 -24.78
C ASN A 7 -21.54 25.48 -23.56
N ALA A 8 -22.41 26.23 -22.88
CA ALA A 8 -22.03 26.92 -21.64
C ALA A 8 -21.63 25.93 -20.53
N ALA A 9 -22.36 24.80 -20.41
CA ALA A 9 -22.03 23.73 -19.47
C ALA A 9 -20.72 23.01 -19.87
N LEU A 10 -20.52 22.76 -21.16
CA LEU A 10 -19.29 22.14 -21.68
C LEU A 10 -18.05 23.04 -21.47
N ASN A 11 -18.20 24.36 -21.58
CA ASN A 11 -17.14 25.34 -21.34
C ASN A 11 -16.78 25.49 -19.84
N LEU A 12 -17.66 25.06 -18.93
CA LEU A 12 -17.37 24.99 -17.50
C LEU A 12 -16.69 23.67 -17.11
N ILE A 13 -16.70 22.68 -17.99
CA ILE A 13 -15.94 21.44 -17.81
C ILE A 13 -14.49 21.74 -18.19
N HIS A 14 -13.72 22.22 -17.22
CA HIS A 14 -12.28 22.08 -17.27
C HIS A 14 -11.97 20.59 -17.13
N VAL A 15 -11.71 19.93 -18.26
CA VAL A 15 -10.99 18.66 -18.25
C VAL A 15 -9.62 18.99 -17.68
N CYS A 16 -9.42 18.66 -16.40
CA CYS A 16 -8.10 18.76 -15.80
C CYS A 16 -7.17 17.99 -16.74
N SER A 17 -6.15 18.67 -17.26
CA SER A 17 -5.10 17.98 -18.01
C SER A 17 -4.59 16.91 -17.06
N LEU A 18 -4.95 15.65 -17.31
CA LEU A 18 -4.35 14.51 -16.67
C LEU A 18 -2.92 14.48 -17.20
N ASN A 19 -2.06 15.36 -16.67
CA ASN A 19 -0.65 15.09 -16.55
C ASN A 19 -0.57 13.86 -15.65
N THR A 20 -0.82 12.70 -16.24
CA THR A 20 -0.83 11.41 -15.57
C THR A 20 0.62 11.03 -15.36
N THR A 21 1.27 11.77 -14.45
CA THR A 21 2.55 11.39 -13.90
C THR A 21 2.40 9.94 -13.45
N GLN A 22 3.34 9.11 -13.89
CA GLN A 22 3.33 7.71 -13.54
C GLN A 22 3.34 7.60 -12.01
N PRO A 23 2.36 6.91 -11.39
CA PRO A 23 2.29 6.79 -9.94
C PRO A 23 3.61 6.23 -9.39
N ARG A 24 4.23 6.91 -8.42
CA ARG A 24 5.48 6.43 -7.80
C ARG A 24 5.16 5.47 -6.67
N ILE A 25 5.50 4.21 -6.88
CA ILE A 25 5.15 3.09 -6.01
C ILE A 25 6.40 2.52 -5.34
N LEU A 26 6.43 2.59 -4.02
CA LEU A 26 7.36 1.81 -3.19
C LEU A 26 6.71 0.48 -2.85
N CYS A 27 7.36 -0.62 -3.23
CA CYS A 27 7.02 -1.97 -2.80
C CYS A 27 7.87 -2.34 -1.59
N PHE A 28 7.24 -2.70 -0.48
CA PHE A 28 7.94 -3.28 0.67
C PHE A 28 7.45 -4.69 0.94
N VAL A 29 8.39 -5.63 0.97
CA VAL A 29 8.12 -7.07 1.04
C VAL A 29 8.61 -7.62 2.36
N ASN A 30 7.73 -8.19 3.16
CA ASN A 30 8.13 -8.89 4.38
C ASN A 30 8.73 -10.26 4.02
N THR A 31 9.90 -10.56 4.57
CA THR A 31 10.59 -11.84 4.40
C THR A 31 11.45 -12.18 5.62
N ILE A 32 12.20 -13.28 5.56
CA ILE A 32 13.17 -13.71 6.58
C ILE A 32 14.43 -14.25 5.89
N SER A 33 15.56 -14.25 6.60
CA SER A 33 16.86 -14.65 6.06
C SER A 33 16.90 -16.02 5.36
N PRO A 34 16.20 -17.08 5.82
CA PRO A 34 16.14 -18.35 5.08
C PRO A 34 15.51 -18.26 3.68
N ASN A 35 14.70 -17.23 3.44
CA ASN A 35 13.97 -17.03 2.18
C ASN A 35 14.70 -16.07 1.22
N HIS A 36 15.85 -15.51 1.61
CA HIS A 36 16.58 -14.53 0.79
C HIS A 36 16.95 -15.10 -0.57
N ASP A 37 17.62 -16.26 -0.59
CA ASP A 37 18.13 -16.87 -1.81
C ASP A 37 17.07 -17.57 -2.66
N THR A 38 15.87 -17.76 -2.13
CA THR A 38 14.77 -18.47 -2.79
C THR A 38 13.67 -17.48 -3.19
N LYS A 39 12.76 -17.20 -2.26
CA LYS A 39 11.55 -16.42 -2.51
C LYS A 39 11.86 -14.94 -2.78
N ALA A 40 12.64 -14.30 -1.92
CA ALA A 40 12.91 -12.87 -2.03
C ALA A 40 13.74 -12.55 -3.28
N ARG A 41 14.76 -13.38 -3.58
CA ARG A 41 15.50 -13.33 -4.85
C ARG A 41 14.56 -13.47 -6.05
N THR A 42 13.62 -14.42 -6.03
CA THR A 42 12.64 -14.59 -7.11
C THR A 42 11.78 -13.34 -7.30
N ILE A 43 11.30 -12.71 -6.22
CA ILE A 43 10.56 -11.44 -6.30
C ILE A 43 11.43 -10.34 -6.93
N LYS A 44 12.66 -10.19 -6.44
CA LYS A 44 13.63 -9.20 -6.96
C LYS A 44 13.94 -9.43 -8.43
N GLU A 45 13.95 -10.67 -8.88
CA GLU A 45 14.26 -11.02 -10.26
C GLU A 45 13.05 -10.93 -11.21
N THR A 46 11.83 -10.89 -10.68
CA THR A 46 10.58 -10.91 -11.44
C THR A 46 9.83 -9.58 -11.35
N TRP A 47 8.69 -9.53 -10.65
CA TRP A 47 7.81 -8.36 -10.60
C TRP A 47 8.41 -7.20 -9.80
N GLY A 48 9.28 -7.49 -8.83
CA GLY A 48 9.92 -6.48 -8.00
C GLY A 48 10.78 -5.48 -8.79
N LYS A 49 11.33 -5.90 -9.94
CA LYS A 49 12.07 -5.00 -10.86
C LYS A 49 11.23 -3.86 -11.43
N ARG A 50 9.90 -3.98 -11.37
CA ARG A 50 8.94 -3.03 -11.94
C ARG A 50 8.37 -2.05 -10.90
N CYS A 51 8.75 -2.20 -9.64
CA CYS A 51 8.51 -1.20 -8.59
C CYS A 51 9.48 -0.02 -8.78
N ASP A 52 9.07 1.20 -8.41
CA ASP A 52 9.97 2.36 -8.47
C ASP A 52 11.02 2.29 -7.36
N LYS A 53 10.64 1.71 -6.22
CA LYS A 53 11.53 1.27 -5.15
C LYS A 53 11.08 -0.08 -4.62
N LEU A 54 12.03 -0.98 -4.40
CA LEU A 54 11.80 -2.27 -3.76
C LEU A 54 12.67 -2.34 -2.50
N VAL A 55 12.04 -2.67 -1.37
CA VAL A 55 12.74 -2.89 -0.09
C VAL A 55 12.23 -4.17 0.54
N PHE A 56 13.15 -5.03 1.00
CA PHE A 56 12.77 -6.23 1.75
C PHE A 56 12.91 -5.97 3.25
N MET A 57 11.89 -6.28 4.02
CA MET A 57 11.88 -6.17 5.48
C MET A 57 12.18 -7.55 6.06
N SER A 58 13.39 -7.75 6.56
CA SER A 58 13.90 -9.04 7.01
C SER A 58 14.42 -8.99 8.45
N ASN A 59 14.87 -10.09 9.00
CA ASN A 59 15.60 -10.15 10.28
C ASN A 59 17.10 -9.89 10.14
N VAL A 60 17.62 -9.85 8.91
CA VAL A 60 19.05 -9.62 8.63
C VAL A 60 19.16 -8.67 7.44
N THR A 61 20.13 -7.75 7.50
CA THR A 61 20.46 -6.88 6.39
C THR A 61 21.16 -7.67 5.29
N ASP A 62 20.73 -7.47 4.05
CA ASP A 62 21.33 -8.08 2.87
C ASP A 62 21.36 -7.05 1.75
N ASP A 63 22.53 -6.44 1.54
CA ASP A 63 22.70 -5.37 0.56
C ASP A 63 22.50 -5.87 -0.88
N ALA A 64 22.88 -7.13 -1.16
CA ALA A 64 22.73 -7.72 -2.47
C ALA A 64 21.25 -7.94 -2.82
N LEU A 65 20.40 -8.24 -1.83
CA LEU A 65 18.95 -8.33 -1.96
C LEU A 65 18.28 -6.94 -1.86
N GLY A 66 18.84 -6.02 -1.10
CA GLY A 66 18.16 -4.78 -0.68
C GLY A 66 17.24 -5.03 0.52
N ALA A 67 17.62 -5.97 1.39
CA ALA A 67 16.91 -6.27 2.63
C ALA A 67 17.45 -5.45 3.80
N VAL A 68 16.52 -4.99 4.62
CA VAL A 68 16.75 -4.20 5.82
C VAL A 68 16.43 -5.07 7.03
N ALA A 69 17.31 -5.08 8.03
CA ALA A 69 17.06 -5.73 9.31
C ALA A 69 16.02 -4.97 10.15
N ILE A 70 14.95 -5.68 10.49
CA ILE A 70 13.98 -5.41 11.55
C ILE A 70 14.22 -6.48 12.63
N ASP A 71 15.38 -6.41 13.28
CA ASP A 71 15.93 -7.43 14.19
C ASP A 71 15.53 -7.25 15.65
N HIS A 72 15.06 -6.06 16.01
CA HIS A 72 14.48 -5.75 17.34
C HIS A 72 13.09 -6.37 17.55
N VAL A 73 12.50 -7.00 16.53
CA VAL A 73 11.25 -7.76 16.62
C VAL A 73 11.52 -9.23 16.24
N PRO A 74 11.06 -10.22 17.03
CA PRO A 74 11.16 -11.62 16.66
C PRO A 74 10.55 -11.88 15.28
N SER A 75 11.29 -12.59 14.42
CA SER A 75 10.83 -12.96 13.09
C SER A 75 10.19 -14.34 13.10
N ASP A 76 9.05 -14.44 13.78
CA ASP A 76 8.19 -15.60 13.83
C ASP A 76 6.73 -15.24 13.50
N HIS A 77 5.87 -16.26 13.40
CA HIS A 77 4.46 -16.08 13.03
C HIS A 77 3.64 -15.32 14.08
N ASN A 78 4.00 -15.42 15.36
CA ASN A 78 3.26 -14.79 16.46
C ASN A 78 3.55 -13.28 16.56
N HIS A 79 4.60 -12.80 15.91
CA HIS A 79 5.04 -11.40 15.95
C HIS A 79 4.88 -10.66 14.62
N LEU A 80 4.11 -11.20 13.68
CA LEU A 80 3.90 -10.60 12.35
C LEU A 80 3.35 -9.17 12.43
N TRP A 81 2.45 -8.89 13.36
CA TRP A 81 1.91 -7.55 13.57
C TRP A 81 2.98 -6.57 14.05
N GLN A 82 3.77 -6.96 15.04
CA GLN A 82 4.87 -6.16 15.59
C GLN A 82 5.91 -5.87 14.49
N LYS A 83 6.24 -6.88 13.70
CA LYS A 83 7.15 -6.73 12.55
C LYS A 83 6.56 -5.78 11.51
N HIS A 84 5.28 -5.90 11.22
CA HIS A 84 4.60 -5.01 10.28
C HIS A 84 4.61 -3.54 10.74
N LYS A 85 4.36 -3.27 12.03
CA LYS A 85 4.48 -1.92 12.60
C LYS A 85 5.89 -1.36 12.43
N ALA A 86 6.91 -2.11 12.82
CA ALA A 86 8.30 -1.70 12.68
C ALA A 86 8.70 -1.47 11.20
N SER A 87 8.21 -2.31 10.28
CA SER A 87 8.38 -2.10 8.84
C SER A 87 7.73 -0.79 8.37
N ILE A 88 6.51 -0.48 8.82
CA ILE A 88 5.83 0.78 8.46
C ILE A 88 6.57 1.98 9.03
N GLU A 89 7.03 1.93 10.29
CA GLU A 89 7.83 3.00 10.90
C GLU A 89 9.10 3.27 10.09
N TYR A 90 9.83 2.22 9.70
CA TYR A 90 11.02 2.33 8.86
C TYR A 90 10.72 3.00 7.51
N ILE A 91 9.62 2.60 6.86
CA ILE A 91 9.17 3.19 5.59
C ILE A 91 8.75 4.64 5.75
N TRP A 92 8.02 4.96 6.82
CA TRP A 92 7.56 6.30 7.14
C TRP A 92 8.73 7.26 7.36
N ASP A 93 9.74 6.84 8.11
CA ASP A 93 10.88 7.70 8.45
C ASP A 93 11.74 8.04 7.24
N ARG A 94 11.85 7.11 6.28
CA ARG A 94 12.75 7.25 5.14
C ARG A 94 12.07 7.72 3.86
N TYR A 95 10.88 7.21 3.56
CA TYR A 95 10.33 7.27 2.20
C TYR A 95 8.97 7.98 2.09
N ARG A 96 8.37 8.45 3.21
CA ARG A 96 7.02 9.05 3.20
C ARG A 96 6.84 10.24 2.25
N HIS A 97 7.90 10.96 1.93
CA HIS A 97 7.87 12.13 1.04
C HIS A 97 8.35 11.80 -0.39
N GLU A 98 8.88 10.59 -0.61
CA GLU A 98 9.47 10.16 -1.87
C GLU A 98 8.51 9.34 -2.74
N PHE A 99 7.40 8.84 -2.21
CA PHE A 99 6.45 8.00 -2.95
C PHE A 99 5.02 8.40 -2.63
N GLU A 100 4.13 8.20 -3.59
CA GLU A 100 2.69 8.45 -3.44
C GLU A 100 1.96 7.19 -2.97
N TRP A 101 2.45 6.02 -3.41
CA TRP A 101 1.82 4.73 -3.16
C TRP A 101 2.81 3.77 -2.50
N PHE A 102 2.32 3.06 -1.47
CA PHE A 102 3.09 2.08 -0.72
C PHE A 102 2.40 0.72 -0.84
N TYR A 103 3.04 -0.23 -1.51
CA TYR A 103 2.53 -1.57 -1.74
C TYR A 103 3.20 -2.57 -0.79
N LYS A 104 2.43 -3.09 0.16
CA LYS A 104 2.85 -4.18 1.05
C LYS A 104 2.64 -5.53 0.38
N ALA A 105 3.64 -6.40 0.44
CA ALA A 105 3.52 -7.81 0.06
C ALA A 105 4.27 -8.73 1.03
N ASP A 106 3.93 -10.02 1.00
CA ASP A 106 4.72 -11.08 1.62
C ASP A 106 5.57 -11.78 0.54
N ASP A 107 6.53 -12.60 0.95
CA ASP A 107 7.51 -13.22 0.05
C ASP A 107 6.96 -14.35 -0.85
N ASP A 108 5.68 -14.66 -0.74
CA ASP A 108 4.95 -15.62 -1.57
C ASP A 108 3.89 -14.97 -2.47
N ALA A 109 3.91 -13.64 -2.59
CA ALA A 109 2.99 -12.88 -3.43
C ALA A 109 3.54 -12.59 -4.84
N TYR A 110 2.63 -12.39 -5.78
CA TYR A 110 2.92 -11.89 -7.12
C TYR A 110 1.95 -10.78 -7.51
N VAL A 111 2.45 -9.69 -8.09
CA VAL A 111 1.65 -8.57 -8.59
C VAL A 111 2.03 -8.23 -10.02
N ILE A 112 1.01 -7.93 -10.84
CA ILE A 112 1.20 -7.37 -12.18
C ILE A 112 1.24 -5.85 -12.02
N MET A 113 2.45 -5.29 -11.91
CA MET A 113 2.66 -3.86 -11.62
C MET A 113 2.04 -2.94 -12.68
N GLU A 114 1.95 -3.39 -13.92
CA GLU A 114 1.29 -2.69 -15.03
C GLU A 114 -0.21 -2.51 -14.75
N ASN A 115 -0.88 -3.57 -14.28
CA ASN A 115 -2.29 -3.52 -13.92
C ASN A 115 -2.51 -2.63 -12.69
N LEU A 116 -1.63 -2.72 -11.68
CA LEU A 116 -1.68 -1.83 -10.53
C LEU A 116 -1.56 -0.37 -10.96
N ARG A 117 -0.55 -0.02 -11.76
CA ARG A 117 -0.37 1.36 -12.26
C ARG A 117 -1.54 1.82 -13.12
N ALA A 118 -2.13 0.95 -13.93
CA ALA A 118 -3.32 1.28 -14.70
C ALA A 118 -4.51 1.60 -13.77
N TYR A 119 -4.72 0.80 -12.73
CA TYR A 119 -5.78 1.01 -11.76
C TYR A 119 -5.60 2.30 -10.95
N LEU A 120 -4.37 2.60 -10.51
CA LEU A 120 -4.07 3.84 -9.78
C LEU A 120 -4.26 5.11 -10.63
N ARG A 121 -4.22 4.99 -11.96
CA ARG A 121 -4.53 6.10 -12.88
C ARG A 121 -6.03 6.19 -13.25
N SER A 122 -6.86 5.30 -12.73
CA SER A 122 -8.29 5.35 -13.01
C SER A 122 -8.91 6.63 -12.44
N PRO A 123 -9.96 7.19 -13.09
CA PRO A 123 -10.62 8.40 -12.60
C PRO A 123 -11.10 8.28 -11.14
N GLU A 124 -11.59 7.10 -10.75
CA GLU A 124 -12.04 6.83 -9.38
C GLU A 124 -10.94 7.08 -8.33
N ILE A 125 -9.70 6.66 -8.63
CA ILE A 125 -8.57 6.81 -7.72
C ILE A 125 -8.03 8.24 -7.77
N VAL A 126 -7.78 8.76 -8.98
CA VAL A 126 -7.17 10.09 -9.17
C VAL A 126 -8.05 11.20 -8.60
N MET A 127 -9.38 11.07 -8.68
CA MET A 127 -10.29 12.07 -8.10
C MET A 127 -10.30 12.09 -6.57
N GLN A 128 -9.80 11.04 -5.91
CA GLN A 128 -9.84 10.90 -4.45
C GLN A 128 -8.48 11.00 -3.77
N GLN A 129 -7.38 10.74 -4.50
CA GLN A 129 -6.04 10.59 -3.92
C GLN A 129 -5.54 11.80 -3.12
N ASP A 130 -5.97 13.01 -3.49
CA ASP A 130 -5.59 14.27 -2.82
C ASP A 130 -6.66 14.81 -1.87
N VAL A 131 -7.76 14.08 -1.71
CA VAL A 131 -8.93 14.49 -0.92
C VAL A 131 -9.05 13.66 0.34
N VAL A 132 -8.79 12.36 0.26
CA VAL A 132 -8.93 11.40 1.36
C VAL A 132 -7.77 10.42 1.40
N PRO A 133 -7.38 9.92 2.60
CA PRO A 133 -6.43 8.83 2.68
C PRO A 133 -7.02 7.56 2.06
N LEU A 134 -6.32 7.00 1.07
CA LEU A 134 -6.74 5.80 0.35
C LEU A 134 -5.99 4.56 0.85
N GLN A 135 -6.76 3.49 1.09
CA GLN A 135 -6.25 2.15 1.31
C GLN A 135 -6.97 1.20 0.37
N LEU A 136 -6.21 0.43 -0.40
CA LEU A 136 -6.70 -0.50 -1.41
C LEU A 136 -6.25 -1.92 -1.06
N GLY A 137 -7.07 -2.91 -1.40
CA GLY A 137 -6.76 -4.31 -1.16
C GLY A 137 -8.02 -5.14 -0.93
N HIS A 138 -7.82 -6.41 -0.58
CA HIS A 138 -8.92 -7.26 -0.17
C HIS A 138 -9.30 -6.94 1.28
N ARG A 139 -10.43 -6.25 1.47
CA ARG A 139 -10.98 -5.97 2.80
C ARG A 139 -11.65 -7.23 3.33
N PHE A 140 -11.04 -7.85 4.34
CA PHE A 140 -11.68 -8.92 5.09
C PHE A 140 -12.75 -8.32 6.00
N ARG A 141 -13.92 -8.96 6.01
CA ARG A 141 -14.98 -8.65 6.96
C ARG A 141 -14.72 -9.45 8.25
N LEU A 142 -14.37 -8.75 9.31
CA LEU A 142 -14.26 -9.33 10.64
C LEU A 142 -15.64 -9.27 11.31
N THR A 143 -15.94 -10.23 12.19
CA THR A 143 -17.12 -10.13 13.06
C THR A 143 -16.86 -9.10 14.16
N ASP A 144 -17.93 -8.52 14.72
CA ASP A 144 -17.82 -7.55 15.82
C ASP A 144 -16.99 -8.11 16.98
N ASP A 145 -17.23 -9.38 17.36
CA ASP A 145 -16.47 -10.07 18.41
C ASP A 145 -14.95 -10.10 18.13
N LEU A 146 -14.54 -10.27 16.86
CA LEU A 146 -13.13 -10.28 16.49
C LEU A 146 -12.54 -8.87 16.50
N ILE A 147 -13.31 -7.86 16.08
CA ILE A 147 -12.87 -6.46 16.11
C ILE A 147 -12.65 -6.02 17.56
N GLU A 148 -13.58 -6.32 18.46
CA GLU A 148 -13.43 -6.03 19.90
C GLU A 148 -12.23 -6.74 20.52
N TYR A 149 -11.96 -7.99 20.11
CA TYR A 149 -10.80 -8.74 20.57
C TYR A 149 -9.47 -8.10 20.13
N TYR A 150 -9.36 -7.65 18.88
CA TYR A 150 -8.11 -7.09 18.34
C TYR A 150 -7.93 -5.59 18.65
N VAL A 151 -9.01 -4.82 18.82
CA VAL A 151 -8.98 -3.39 19.14
C VAL A 151 -9.30 -3.19 20.62
N GLY A 152 -8.30 -3.45 21.46
CA GLY A 152 -8.46 -3.32 22.92
C GLY A 152 -8.59 -1.87 23.43
N ASP A 153 -8.26 -0.88 22.61
CA ASP A 153 -8.46 0.53 22.94
C ASP A 153 -9.89 0.96 22.58
N ARG A 154 -10.67 1.36 23.59
CA ARG A 154 -12.07 1.75 23.43
C ARG A 154 -12.27 2.96 22.52
N LEU A 155 -11.39 3.96 22.59
CA LEU A 155 -11.55 5.17 21.77
C LEU A 155 -11.29 4.85 20.30
N LEU A 156 -10.32 3.98 20.01
CA LEU A 156 -10.07 3.50 18.66
C LEU A 156 -11.20 2.60 18.15
N LEU A 157 -11.75 1.75 19.01
CA LEU A 157 -12.90 0.90 18.66
C LEU A 157 -14.13 1.75 18.31
N ASP A 158 -14.47 2.74 19.14
CA ASP A 158 -15.60 3.65 18.91
C ASP A 158 -15.41 4.43 17.59
N ALA A 159 -14.20 4.96 17.36
CA ALA A 159 -13.87 5.66 16.12
C ALA A 159 -13.97 4.75 14.89
N TYR A 160 -13.54 3.49 15.02
CA TYR A 160 -13.67 2.49 13.97
C TYR A 160 -15.15 2.21 13.66
N GLN A 161 -15.95 1.88 14.67
CA GLN A 161 -17.37 1.58 14.49
C GLN A 161 -18.17 2.76 13.93
N GLN A 162 -17.85 3.99 14.32
CA GLN A 162 -18.47 5.20 13.74
C GLN A 162 -18.12 5.39 12.26
N ARG A 163 -16.89 5.07 11.87
CA ARG A 163 -16.43 5.24 10.49
C ARG A 163 -16.91 4.12 9.57
N TRP A 164 -17.17 2.93 10.11
CA TRP A 164 -17.59 1.74 9.37
C TRP A 164 -18.81 1.04 10.00
N PRO A 165 -19.98 1.70 10.12
CA PRO A 165 -21.11 1.24 10.94
C PRO A 165 -21.86 0.00 10.40
N HIS A 166 -21.56 -0.45 9.19
CA HIS A 166 -22.28 -1.53 8.49
C HIS A 166 -21.35 -2.57 7.84
N TRP A 167 -20.10 -2.62 8.28
CA TRP A 167 -19.10 -3.56 7.81
C TRP A 167 -18.87 -4.62 8.88
#